data_AF-A0A2D9T9A6-F1
#
_entry.id   AF-A0A2D9T9A6-F1
#
_cell.length_a   1.000
_cell.length_b   1.000
_cell.length_c   1.000
_cell.angle_alpha   90.00
_cell.angle_beta   90.00
_cell.angle_gamma   90.00
#
_symmetry.space_group_name_H-M   'P 1'
#
loop_
_entity.id
_entity.type
_entity.pdbx_description
1 polymer ?
#
loop_
_entity_poly.entity_id
_entity_poly.type
_entity_poly.pdbx_seq_one_letter_code
_entity_poly.pdbx_strand_id
1 'polypeptide(L)'
;MAWRRPSHAHCPRCDQVRRLDVPSRGWVVTKWIWVVVTFGMAVWAMAISADALFLTPLALMVLFGGGFIFDRAAEPARCFYCRYPLEGEALEAAVSRAG
;
A
#
# COMPACT_ATOMS: atom_id res chain seq x y z
N MET A 1 12.69 -4.76 -12.55
CA MET A 1 12.79 -5.90 -11.61
C MET A 1 11.40 -6.26 -11.13
N ALA A 2 10.86 -7.38 -11.61
CA ALA A 2 9.58 -7.90 -11.13
C ALA A 2 9.81 -8.53 -9.76
N TRP A 3 9.46 -7.82 -8.69
CA TRP A 3 9.41 -8.36 -7.33
C TRP A 3 8.38 -9.50 -7.29
N ARG A 4 8.82 -10.73 -7.56
CA ARG A 4 8.03 -11.94 -7.43
C ARG A 4 7.94 -12.20 -5.92
N ARG A 5 7.00 -11.51 -5.25
CA ARG A 5 6.82 -11.65 -3.79
C ARG A 5 6.56 -13.12 -3.47
N PRO A 6 7.28 -13.71 -2.51
CA PRO A 6 7.07 -15.10 -2.12
C PRO A 6 5.65 -15.26 -1.58
N SER A 7 4.92 -16.25 -2.10
CA SER A 7 3.55 -16.59 -1.67
C SER A 7 3.53 -17.38 -0.37
N HIS A 8 4.68 -17.93 0.05
CA HIS A 8 4.87 -18.72 1.26
C HIS A 8 6.16 -18.28 1.97
N ALA A 9 6.14 -18.21 3.30
CA ALA A 9 7.33 -17.99 4.13
C ALA A 9 7.12 -18.63 5.50
N HIS A 10 8.23 -18.84 6.24
CA HIS A 10 8.19 -19.38 7.59
C HIS A 10 7.60 -18.38 8.58
N CYS A 11 6.51 -18.74 9.26
CA CYS A 11 5.97 -17.87 10.30
C CYS A 11 6.62 -18.22 11.66
N PRO A 12 7.33 -17.29 12.34
CA PRO A 12 8.01 -17.59 13.61
C PRO A 12 7.03 -17.97 14.73
N ARG A 13 5.76 -17.56 14.62
CA ARG A 13 4.73 -17.87 15.61
C ARG A 13 4.04 -19.22 15.40
N CYS A 14 4.00 -19.70 14.15
CA CYS A 14 3.44 -21.01 13.82
C CYS A 14 4.51 -22.09 13.62
N ASP A 15 5.78 -21.68 13.59
CA ASP A 15 6.97 -22.48 13.29
C ASP A 15 6.82 -23.39 12.06
N GLN A 16 6.09 -22.91 11.05
CA GLN A 16 5.84 -23.62 9.80
C GLN A 16 5.77 -22.64 8.63
N VAL A 17 6.06 -23.16 7.44
CA VAL A 17 5.88 -22.45 6.17
C VAL A 17 4.39 -22.28 5.90
N ARG A 18 3.92 -21.04 5.81
CA ARG A 18 2.51 -20.70 5.59
C ARG A 18 2.34 -19.68 4.48
N ARG A 19 1.14 -19.64 3.89
CA ARG A 19 0.78 -18.59 2.93
C ARG A 19 0.79 -17.22 3.59
N LEU A 20 1.30 -16.24 2.84
CA LEU A 20 1.20 -14.84 3.23
C LEU A 20 -0.02 -14.20 2.60
N ASP A 21 -0.70 -13.41 3.41
CA ASP A 21 -1.64 -12.40 2.99
C ASP A 21 -0.86 -11.12 2.73
N VAL A 22 -0.49 -10.91 1.47
CA VAL A 22 0.23 -9.72 1.02
C VAL A 22 -0.77 -8.63 0.67
N PRO A 23 -0.47 -7.35 1.00
CA PRO A 23 -1.33 -6.24 0.59
C PRO A 23 -1.49 -6.28 -0.93
N SER A 24 -2.74 -6.13 -1.38
CA SER A 24 -3.08 -6.26 -2.79
C SER A 24 -2.32 -5.23 -3.62
N ARG A 25 -1.82 -5.62 -4.80
CA ARG A 25 -1.20 -4.70 -5.77
C ARG A 25 -2.10 -3.49 -6.07
N GLY A 26 -3.41 -3.65 -5.90
CA GLY A 26 -4.40 -2.58 -6.01
C GLY A 26 -4.05 -1.35 -5.17
N TRP A 27 -3.65 -1.50 -3.91
CA TRP A 27 -3.32 -0.35 -3.05
C TRP A 27 -2.07 0.42 -3.51
N VAL A 28 -1.08 -0.29 -4.05
CA VAL A 28 0.10 0.36 -4.63
C VAL A 28 -0.28 1.17 -5.87
N VAL A 29 -1.14 0.63 -6.74
CA VAL A 29 -1.64 1.33 -7.92
C VAL A 29 -2.51 2.53 -7.52
N THR A 30 -3.41 2.37 -6.55
CA THR A 30 -4.23 3.45 -6.01
C THR A 30 -3.39 4.56 -5.43
N LYS A 31 -2.29 4.25 -4.72
CA LYS A 31 -1.32 5.26 -4.26
C LYS A 31 -0.72 6.05 -5.41
N TRP A 32 -0.27 5.39 -6.47
CA TRP A 32 0.29 6.09 -7.65
C TRP A 32 -0.75 6.96 -8.34
N ILE A 33 -1.97 6.45 -8.53
CA ILE A 33 -3.09 7.23 -9.08
C ILE A 33 -3.35 8.46 -8.22
N TRP A 34 -3.40 8.29 -6.89
CA TRP A 34 -3.61 9.40 -5.96
C TRP A 34 -2.52 10.47 -6.08
N VAL A 35 -1.24 10.07 -6.17
CA VAL A 35 -0.12 11.00 -6.35
C VAL A 35 -0.26 11.77 -7.66
N VAL A 36 -0.57 11.08 -8.76
CA VAL A 36 -0.75 11.70 -10.08
C VAL A 36 -1.93 12.68 -10.07
N VAL A 37 -3.06 12.30 -9.48
CA VAL A 37 -4.25 13.18 -9.36
C VAL A 37 -3.94 14.41 -8.52
N THR A 38 -3.27 14.24 -7.38
CA THR A 38 -2.92 15.35 -6.48
C THR A 38 -1.94 16.31 -7.15
N PHE A 39 -0.93 15.77 -7.85
CA PHE A 39 0.01 16.58 -8.62
C PHE A 39 -0.66 17.30 -9.78
N GLY A 40 -1.56 16.62 -10.51
CA GLY A 40 -2.38 17.21 -11.56
C GLY A 40 -3.21 18.38 -11.03
N MET A 41 -3.88 18.21 -9.88
CA MET A 41 -4.61 19.32 -9.26
C MET A 41 -3.69 20.48 -8.87
N ALA A 42 -2.49 20.22 -8.35
CA ALA A 42 -1.55 21.28 -7.97
C ALA A 42 -1.06 22.08 -9.18
N VAL A 43 -0.77 21.42 -10.30
CA VAL A 43 -0.36 22.07 -11.56
C VAL A 43 -1.50 22.90 -12.15
N TRP A 44 -2.72 22.35 -12.14
CA TRP A 44 -3.89 23.02 -12.69
C TRP A 44 -4.57 24.00 -11.72
N ALA A 45 -4.12 24.08 -10.46
CA ALA A 45 -4.71 24.95 -9.44
C ALA A 45 -4.77 26.43 -9.87
N MET A 46 -3.76 26.90 -10.58
CA MET A 46 -3.71 28.27 -11.11
C MET A 46 -4.68 28.50 -12.28
N ALA A 47 -4.99 27.46 -13.06
CA ALA A 47 -5.94 27.53 -14.16
C ALA A 47 -7.40 27.38 -13.68
N ILE A 48 -7.62 26.74 -12.53
CA ILE A 48 -8.95 26.38 -12.02
C ILE A 48 -9.39 27.24 -10.81
N SER A 49 -8.65 28.30 -10.47
CA SER A 49 -9.04 29.22 -9.38
C SER A 49 -10.41 29.89 -9.60
N ALA A 50 -10.97 29.83 -10.81
CA ALA A 50 -12.33 30.29 -11.13
C ALA A 50 -13.46 29.33 -10.68
N ASP A 51 -13.19 28.03 -10.52
CA ASP A 51 -14.18 26.98 -10.17
C ASP A 51 -13.90 26.32 -8.80
N ALA A 52 -13.24 27.06 -7.91
CA ALA A 52 -12.78 26.57 -6.61
C ALA A 52 -13.89 25.95 -5.73
N LEU A 53 -15.16 26.34 -5.92
CA LEU A 53 -16.30 25.80 -5.18
C LEU A 53 -16.70 24.37 -5.60
N PHE A 54 -16.46 23.98 -6.85
CA PHE A 54 -16.78 22.62 -7.31
C PHE A 54 -15.65 21.62 -7.03
N LEU A 55 -14.41 22.11 -6.96
CA LEU A 55 -13.23 21.29 -6.73
C LEU A 55 -12.80 21.18 -5.27
N THR A 56 -13.26 22.07 -4.39
CA THR A 56 -12.99 22.00 -2.94
C THR A 56 -13.42 20.69 -2.28
N PRO A 57 -14.64 20.14 -2.49
CA PRO A 57 -15.01 18.86 -1.89
C PRO A 57 -14.19 17.69 -2.44
N LEU A 58 -13.82 17.73 -3.72
CA LEU A 58 -13.01 16.70 -4.36
C LEU A 58 -11.55 16.77 -3.88
N ALA A 59 -11.00 17.98 -3.75
CA ALA A 59 -9.68 18.24 -3.19
C ALA A 59 -9.60 17.83 -1.72
N LEU A 60 -10.64 18.10 -0.91
CA LEU A 60 -10.73 17.63 0.47
C LEU A 60 -10.78 16.11 0.53
N MET A 61 -11.58 15.43 -0.30
CA MET A 61 -11.58 13.96 -0.35
C MET A 61 -10.23 13.39 -0.76
N VAL A 62 -9.54 14.00 -1.71
CA VAL A 62 -8.18 13.58 -2.10
C VAL A 62 -7.22 13.80 -0.94
N LEU A 63 -7.18 14.97 -0.32
CA LEU A 63 -6.28 15.28 0.80
C LEU A 63 -6.52 14.39 2.03
N PHE A 64 -7.78 14.20 2.45
CA PHE A 64 -8.13 13.34 3.58
C PHE A 64 -8.00 11.84 3.26
N GLY A 65 -8.28 11.44 2.01
CA GLY A 65 -8.15 10.06 1.56
C GLY A 65 -6.71 9.59 1.41
N GLY A 66 -5.76 10.52 1.26
CA GLY A 66 -4.33 10.21 1.13
C GLY A 66 -3.81 9.38 2.29
N GLY A 67 -4.07 9.80 3.53
CA GLY A 67 -3.60 9.08 4.73
C GLY A 67 -4.04 7.62 4.75
N PHE A 68 -5.30 7.35 4.42
CA PHE A 68 -5.84 5.99 4.36
C PHE A 68 -5.22 5.14 3.24
N ILE A 69 -4.98 5.74 2.06
CA ILE A 69 -4.33 5.05 0.94
C ILE A 69 -2.88 4.72 1.26
N PHE A 70 -2.15 5.63 1.93
CA PHE A 70 -0.78 5.39 2.35
C PHE A 70 -0.69 4.33 3.45
N ASP A 71 -1.58 4.36 4.43
CA ASP A 71 -1.67 3.37 5.50
C ASP A 71 -1.89 1.96 4.93
N ARG A 72 -2.86 1.82 4.01
CA ARG A 72 -3.15 0.54 3.34
C ARG A 72 -2.07 0.11 2.35
N ALA A 73 -1.39 1.04 1.69
CA ALA A 73 -0.27 0.71 0.82
C ALA A 73 0.99 0.30 1.60
N ALA A 74 1.11 0.73 2.86
CA ALA A 74 2.21 0.41 3.76
C ALA A 74 1.94 -0.82 4.64
N GLU A 75 0.75 -1.43 4.57
CA GLU A 75 0.44 -2.60 5.39
C GLU A 75 1.47 -3.72 5.18
N PRO A 76 2.10 -4.23 6.26
CA PRO A 76 3.07 -5.31 6.13
C PRO A 76 2.37 -6.59 5.68
N ALA A 77 3.12 -7.47 5.03
CA ALA A 77 2.64 -8.80 4.70
C ALA A 77 2.30 -9.54 6.00
N ARG A 78 1.18 -10.26 6.05
CA ARG A 78 0.74 -10.97 7.25
C ARG A 78 0.68 -12.46 7.01
N CYS A 79 0.92 -13.26 8.03
CA CYS A 79 0.63 -14.68 7.96
C CYS A 79 -0.89 -14.90 7.83
N PHE A 80 -1.34 -15.72 6.87
CA PHE A 80 -2.76 -15.96 6.63
C PHE A 80 -3.48 -16.55 7.86
N TYR A 81 -2.79 -17.37 8.66
CA TYR A 81 -3.39 -18.06 9.81
C TYR A 81 -3.38 -17.22 11.08
N CYS A 82 -2.20 -16.82 11.56
CA CYS A 82 -2.06 -16.12 12.84
C CYS A 82 -2.10 -14.59 12.71
N ARG A 83 -2.31 -14.03 11.51
CA ARG A 83 -2.33 -12.59 11.20
C ARG A 83 -1.07 -11.83 11.64
N TYR A 84 0.01 -12.53 11.95
CA TYR A 84 1.25 -11.94 12.44
C TYR A 84 1.91 -11.10 11.34
N PRO A 85 2.27 -9.83 11.60
CA PRO A 85 2.93 -8.97 10.63
C PRO A 85 4.38 -9.42 10.41
N LEU A 86 4.75 -9.59 9.14
CA LEU A 86 6.09 -9.91 8.69
C LEU A 86 6.63 -8.68 7.96
N GLU A 87 7.48 -7.92 8.65
CA GLU A 87 8.12 -6.71 8.13
C GLU A 87 9.48 -7.05 7.49
N GLY A 88 9.88 -6.29 6.47
CA GLY A 88 11.16 -6.35 5.73
C GLY A 88 12.13 -7.49 6.09
N GLU A 89 12.95 -7.29 7.12
CA GLU A 89 13.99 -8.24 7.54
C GLU A 89 13.43 -9.58 8.05
N ALA A 90 12.29 -9.56 8.73
CA ALA A 90 11.60 -10.77 9.19
C ALA A 90 10.99 -11.55 8.02
N LEU A 91 10.57 -10.86 6.95
CA LEU A 91 10.12 -11.50 5.72
C LEU A 91 11.31 -12.15 4.99
N GLU A 92 12.43 -11.44 4.86
CA GLU A 92 13.64 -11.97 4.21
C GLU A 92 14.21 -13.18 4.97
N ALA A 93 14.24 -13.11 6.31
CA ALA A 93 14.64 -14.23 7.16
C ALA A 93 13.63 -15.40 7.12
N ALA A 94 12.34 -15.12 6.98
CA ALA A 94 11.30 -16.16 6.86
C ALA A 94 11.35 -16.88 5.51
N VAL A 95 11.75 -16.18 4.44
CA VAL A 95 11.87 -16.73 3.09
C VAL A 95 13.17 -17.52 2.94
N SER A 96 14.28 -17.04 3.51
CA SER A 96 15.57 -17.76 3.46
C SER A 96 15.56 -19.08 4.22
N ARG A 97 14.70 -19.25 5.23
CA ARG A 97 14.48 -20.53 5.94
C ARG A 97 13.51 -21.48 5.26
N ALA A 98 12.74 -21.01 4.27
CA ALA A 98 11.72 -21.80 3.60
C ALA A 98 12.20 -22.42 2.28
N GLY A 99 13.39 -22.04 1.79
CA GLY A 99 14.08 -22.64 0.65
C GLY A 99 15.18 -23.59 1.10
#